data_AF-A0A1F9ME97-F1
#
_entry.id   AF-A0A1F9ME97-F1
#
_cell.length_a   1.000
_cell.length_b   1.000
_cell.length_c   1.000
_cell.angle_alpha   90.00
_cell.angle_beta   90.00
_cell.angle_gamma   90.00
#
_symmetry.space_group_name_H-M   'P 1'
#
loop_
_entity.id
_entity.type
_entity.pdbx_description
1 polymer ?
#
loop_
_entity_poly.entity_id
_entity_poly.type
_entity_poly.pdbx_seq_one_letter_code
_entity_poly.pdbx_strand_id
1 'polypeptide(L)'
;MRPRKPGGVPPSRHDRAPSPIPVALRTITRLKSFRLSEHRERAFLPALFKFLAGLVLALLGLMALFVMYPQPFFSYRHQDEFLDLHSTEPLPMALVSTLQRAAAHRSTPNGSEPRRLRVFLCNHYGLYSLFCPTSSREFGCRSLLTDNIFLARVDSAGKLALRNRPQANQAPLEAVLDRALAGQE
;
A
#
# COMPACT_ATOMS: atom_id res chain seq x y z
N MET A 1 -100.81 1.56 21.86
CA MET A 1 -102.03 1.91 21.11
C MET A 1 -102.07 3.41 20.87
N ARG A 2 -101.86 3.85 19.63
CA ARG A 2 -102.38 5.07 18.96
C ARG A 2 -101.78 5.12 17.53
N PRO A 3 -102.42 5.82 16.59
CA PRO A 3 -102.90 5.20 15.36
C PRO A 3 -102.03 5.46 14.12
N ARG A 4 -102.16 4.53 13.15
CA ARG A 4 -101.74 4.70 11.75
C ARG A 4 -102.43 5.91 11.11
N LYS A 5 -101.67 6.70 10.37
CA LYS A 5 -102.20 7.57 9.30
C LYS A 5 -101.63 7.10 7.95
N PRO A 6 -102.48 6.86 6.93
CA PRO A 6 -102.09 6.53 5.58
C PRO A 6 -102.04 7.78 4.68
N GLY A 7 -101.32 7.67 3.57
CA GLY A 7 -101.55 8.50 2.38
C GLY A 7 -100.48 9.56 2.11
N GLY A 8 -99.77 9.38 1.01
CA GLY A 8 -98.84 10.37 0.46
C GLY A 8 -98.27 9.89 -0.87
N VAL A 9 -98.94 10.29 -1.95
CA VAL A 9 -98.72 10.05 -3.38
C VAL A 9 -97.24 10.20 -3.82
N PRO A 10 -96.75 9.40 -4.78
CA PRO A 10 -95.36 9.43 -5.22
C PRO A 10 -95.08 10.58 -6.20
N PRO A 11 -94.01 11.37 -6.02
CA PRO A 11 -93.51 12.23 -7.09
C PRO A 11 -92.67 11.41 -8.09
N SER A 12 -93.29 11.18 -9.24
CA SER A 12 -92.74 11.43 -10.59
C SER A 12 -91.23 11.27 -10.78
N ARG A 13 -90.91 10.21 -11.54
CA ARG A 13 -89.71 10.01 -12.36
C ARG A 13 -89.08 11.33 -12.83
N HIS A 14 -87.93 11.65 -12.26
CA HIS A 14 -86.92 12.41 -12.97
C HIS A 14 -85.81 11.48 -13.42
N ASP A 15 -85.57 11.53 -14.74
CA ASP A 15 -84.42 11.00 -15.43
C ASP A 15 -83.12 11.22 -14.66
N ARG A 16 -82.61 10.14 -14.07
CA ARG A 16 -81.20 10.04 -13.73
C ARG A 16 -80.55 9.24 -14.84
N ALA A 17 -79.95 9.97 -15.77
CA ALA A 17 -78.94 9.44 -16.65
C ALA A 17 -77.91 8.63 -15.84
N PRO A 18 -77.45 7.47 -16.34
CA PRO A 18 -76.42 6.70 -15.66
C PRO A 18 -75.15 7.54 -15.61
N SER A 19 -74.77 7.97 -14.41
CA SER A 19 -73.43 8.49 -14.14
C SER A 19 -72.42 7.40 -14.49
N PRO A 20 -71.48 7.63 -15.43
CA PRO A 20 -70.40 6.69 -15.64
C PRO A 20 -69.52 6.69 -14.39
N ILE A 21 -69.49 5.55 -13.73
CA ILE A 21 -68.56 5.23 -12.66
C ILE A 21 -67.14 5.41 -13.23
N PRO A 22 -66.25 6.21 -12.63
CA PRO A 22 -64.85 6.25 -13.04
C PRO A 22 -64.14 4.98 -12.53
N VAL A 23 -64.36 3.84 -13.18
CA VAL A 23 -63.49 2.65 -13.03
C VAL A 23 -62.48 2.64 -14.17
N ALA A 24 -61.38 3.36 -13.94
CA ALA A 24 -60.06 3.09 -14.51
C ALA A 24 -59.09 4.02 -13.75
N LEU A 25 -58.31 3.63 -12.75
CA LEU A 25 -57.57 2.36 -12.61
C LEU A 25 -57.03 1.85 -13.95
N ARG A 26 -56.42 2.78 -14.69
CA ARG A 26 -55.35 2.53 -15.65
C ARG A 26 -54.16 3.32 -15.12
N THR A 27 -53.39 2.82 -14.16
CA THR A 27 -52.36 1.78 -14.38
C THR A 27 -51.46 2.08 -15.58
N ILE A 28 -51.16 3.34 -15.87
CA ILE A 28 -50.02 3.68 -16.73
C ILE A 28 -49.38 4.99 -16.23
N THR A 29 -48.92 5.00 -14.97
CA THR A 29 -47.64 5.67 -14.69
C THR A 29 -46.58 4.86 -15.42
N ARG A 30 -46.55 5.05 -16.74
CA ARG A 30 -45.56 4.50 -17.65
C ARG A 30 -44.22 4.91 -17.07
N LEU A 31 -43.51 3.91 -16.56
CA LEU A 31 -42.13 3.95 -16.13
C LEU A 31 -41.25 4.58 -17.23
N LYS A 32 -41.25 5.91 -17.31
CA LYS A 32 -40.25 6.70 -18.04
C LYS A 32 -38.96 6.85 -17.23
N SER A 33 -38.80 6.06 -16.16
CA SER A 33 -37.61 6.03 -15.32
C SER A 33 -36.59 4.95 -15.70
N PHE A 34 -36.89 4.04 -16.65
CA PHE A 34 -36.01 2.91 -16.95
C PHE A 34 -35.04 3.07 -18.14
N ARG A 35 -34.98 4.24 -18.79
CA ARG A 35 -34.00 4.50 -19.89
C ARG A 35 -32.93 5.54 -19.57
N LEU A 36 -32.83 6.00 -18.32
CA LEU A 36 -31.74 6.89 -17.88
C LEU A 36 -30.58 6.13 -17.20
N SER A 37 -30.71 4.81 -16.96
CA SER A 37 -29.64 4.00 -16.36
C SER A 37 -28.63 3.45 -17.38
N GLU A 38 -29.06 3.03 -18.57
CA GLU A 38 -28.17 2.36 -19.54
C GLU A 38 -27.05 3.26 -20.09
N HIS A 39 -27.28 4.56 -20.24
CA HIS A 39 -26.24 5.48 -20.70
C HIS A 39 -25.24 5.87 -19.60
N ARG A 40 -25.65 5.80 -18.32
CA ARG A 40 -24.81 6.15 -17.18
C ARG A 40 -23.79 5.04 -16.88
N GLU A 41 -24.13 3.79 -17.15
CA GLU A 41 -23.24 2.64 -16.96
C GLU A 41 -22.08 2.59 -17.98
N ARG A 42 -22.33 3.01 -19.24
CA ARG A 42 -21.30 2.98 -20.29
C ARG A 42 -20.15 3.96 -20.07
N ALA A 43 -20.40 5.07 -19.37
CA ALA A 43 -19.37 6.06 -19.04
C ALA A 43 -18.71 5.81 -17.67
N PHE A 44 -19.36 5.05 -16.78
CA PHE A 44 -18.85 4.79 -15.44
C PHE A 44 -17.64 3.85 -15.43
N LEU A 45 -17.71 2.75 -16.18
CA LEU A 45 -16.63 1.76 -16.26
C LEU A 45 -15.28 2.35 -16.74
N PRO A 46 -15.20 3.12 -17.84
CA PRO A 46 -13.92 3.71 -18.26
C PRO A 46 -13.42 4.80 -17.30
N ALA A 47 -14.32 5.55 -16.64
CA ALA A 47 -13.92 6.53 -15.65
C ALA A 47 -13.34 5.86 -14.39
N LEU A 48 -13.98 4.79 -13.90
CA LEU A 48 -13.48 4.00 -12.79
C LEU A 48 -12.14 3.33 -13.12
N PHE A 49 -11.99 2.78 -14.32
CA PHE A 49 -10.74 2.20 -14.77
C PHE A 49 -9.60 3.23 -14.81
N LYS A 50 -9.85 4.43 -15.37
CA LYS A 50 -8.86 5.51 -15.39
C LYS A 50 -8.46 5.94 -13.98
N PHE A 51 -9.44 6.06 -13.07
CA PHE A 51 -9.18 6.37 -11.68
C PHE A 51 -8.32 5.30 -11.00
N LEU A 52 -8.67 4.02 -11.16
CA LEU A 52 -7.93 2.91 -10.57
C LEU A 52 -6.51 2.81 -11.16
N ALA A 53 -6.36 2.99 -12.47
CA ALA A 53 -5.05 3.04 -13.13
C ALA A 53 -4.20 4.20 -12.61
N GLY A 54 -4.79 5.38 -12.43
CA GLY A 54 -4.13 6.53 -11.84
C GLY A 54 -3.69 6.28 -10.40
N LEU A 55 -4.53 5.62 -9.59
CA LEU A 55 -4.19 5.22 -8.23
C LEU A 55 -3.02 4.23 -8.20
N VAL A 56 -3.05 3.20 -9.05
CA VAL A 56 -1.95 2.23 -9.16
C VAL A 56 -0.66 2.92 -9.57
N LEU A 57 -0.70 3.82 -10.55
CA LEU A 57 0.47 4.57 -11.00
C LEU A 57 1.02 5.48 -9.89
N ALA A 58 0.16 6.16 -9.14
CA ALA A 58 0.55 6.98 -8.00
C ALA A 58 1.23 6.14 -6.90
N LEU A 59 0.68 4.95 -6.59
CA LEU A 59 1.28 4.03 -5.63
C LEU A 59 2.64 3.52 -6.09
N LEU A 60 2.79 3.19 -7.37
CA LEU A 60 4.08 2.80 -7.96
C LEU A 60 5.09 3.94 -7.88
N GLY A 61 4.68 5.17 -8.19
CA GLY A 61 5.52 6.36 -8.06
C GLY A 61 5.97 6.61 -6.62
N LEU A 62 5.07 6.46 -5.65
CA LEU A 62 5.39 6.58 -4.24
C LEU A 62 6.37 5.47 -3.77
N MET A 63 6.15 4.24 -4.22
CA MET A 63 7.06 3.13 -3.94
C MET A 63 8.46 3.37 -4.53
N ALA A 64 8.55 3.85 -5.78
CA ALA A 64 9.81 4.22 -6.39
C ALA A 64 10.51 5.33 -5.60
N LEU A 65 9.76 6.34 -5.15
CA LEU A 65 10.30 7.41 -4.32
C LEU A 65 10.91 6.88 -3.02
N PHE A 66 10.23 5.95 -2.33
CA PHE A 66 10.75 5.35 -1.11
C PHE A 66 11.99 4.48 -1.34
N VAL A 67 12.04 3.73 -2.45
CA VAL A 67 13.25 2.96 -2.80
C VAL A 67 14.43 3.88 -3.09
N MET A 68 14.19 5.00 -3.77
CA MET A 68 15.22 6.00 -4.07
C MET A 68 15.66 6.79 -2.82
N TYR A 69 14.73 7.01 -1.89
CA TYR A 69 14.94 7.81 -0.69
C TYR A 69 14.49 7.04 0.58
N PRO A 70 15.25 6.03 1.02
CA PRO A 70 14.89 5.19 2.18
C PRO A 70 15.04 5.91 3.52
N GLN A 71 15.75 7.04 3.56
CA GLN A 71 16.13 7.77 4.77
C GLN A 71 14.98 8.09 5.75
N PRO A 72 13.75 8.45 5.32
CA PRO A 72 12.64 8.73 6.23
C PRO A 72 12.23 7.56 7.12
N PHE A 73 12.59 6.32 6.75
CA PHE A 73 12.27 5.13 7.54
C PHE A 73 13.30 4.84 8.64
N PHE A 74 14.41 5.58 8.70
CA PHE A 74 15.51 5.33 9.64
C PHE A 74 15.70 6.54 10.56
N SER A 75 15.46 6.34 11.85
CA SER A 75 15.50 7.41 12.86
C SER A 75 16.91 7.75 13.33
N TYR A 76 17.85 6.79 13.22
CA TYR A 76 19.23 6.95 13.70
C TYR A 76 20.20 6.95 12.53
N ARG A 77 21.13 7.89 12.55
CA ARG A 77 22.15 8.03 11.52
C ARG A 77 23.52 8.22 12.16
N HIS A 78 24.49 7.43 11.70
CA HIS A 78 25.89 7.60 12.03
C HIS A 78 26.67 7.88 10.74
N GLN A 79 27.39 8.98 10.73
CA GLN A 79 28.08 9.48 9.55
C GLN A 79 29.58 9.49 9.79
N ASP A 80 30.29 8.79 8.92
CA ASP A 80 31.75 8.76 8.90
C ASP A 80 32.28 8.95 7.46
N GLU A 81 33.60 9.07 7.30
CA GLU A 81 34.29 9.33 6.03
C GLU A 81 33.91 8.31 4.95
N PHE A 82 33.98 7.01 5.28
CA PHE A 82 33.75 5.92 4.34
C PHE A 82 32.37 5.26 4.47
N LEU A 83 31.62 5.58 5.51
CA LEU A 83 30.40 4.87 5.88
C LEU A 83 29.32 5.84 6.36
N ASP A 84 28.14 5.77 5.73
CA ASP A 84 26.92 6.42 6.20
C ASP A 84 25.91 5.34 6.59
N LEU A 85 25.69 5.22 7.89
CA LEU A 85 24.96 4.12 8.47
C LEU A 85 23.63 4.61 9.04
N HIS A 86 22.55 3.98 8.60
CA HIS A 86 21.18 4.32 8.95
C HIS A 86 20.53 3.15 9.67
N SER A 87 19.85 3.39 10.78
CA SER A 87 19.19 2.36 11.59
C SER A 87 17.84 2.82 12.12
N THR A 88 16.92 1.88 12.27
CA THR A 88 15.62 2.09 12.93
C THR A 88 15.77 2.15 14.45
N GLU A 89 16.82 1.54 14.99
CA GLU A 89 17.10 1.41 16.43
C GLU A 89 18.46 2.04 16.78
N PRO A 90 18.67 2.46 18.05
CA PRO A 90 19.96 3.00 18.49
C PRO A 90 21.07 1.95 18.37
N LEU A 91 22.22 2.39 17.88
CA LEU A 91 23.34 1.51 17.54
C LEU A 91 24.40 1.53 18.64
N PRO A 92 24.83 0.38 19.15
CA PRO A 92 25.96 0.37 20.06
C PRO A 92 27.25 0.72 19.32
N MET A 93 28.06 1.58 19.92
CA MET A 93 29.31 2.06 19.33
C MET A 93 30.27 0.94 18.93
N ALA A 94 30.24 -0.21 19.64
CA ALA A 94 31.02 -1.38 19.29
C ALA A 94 30.69 -1.90 17.88
N LEU A 95 29.41 -1.95 17.51
CA LEU A 95 28.95 -2.38 16.18
C LEU A 95 29.40 -1.41 15.09
N VAL A 96 29.21 -0.11 15.36
CA VAL A 96 29.62 0.97 14.44
C VAL A 96 31.12 0.86 14.14
N SER A 97 31.96 0.69 15.16
CA SER A 97 33.41 0.57 14.98
C SER A 97 33.83 -0.67 14.20
N THR A 98 33.06 -1.77 14.28
CA THR A 98 33.32 -2.99 13.51
C THR A 98 32.97 -2.77 12.04
N LEU A 99 31.79 -2.20 11.75
CA LEU A 99 31.37 -1.89 10.38
C LEU A 99 32.26 -0.84 9.72
N GLN A 100 32.70 0.16 10.48
CA GLN A 100 33.62 1.19 10.02
C GLN A 100 34.97 0.58 9.62
N ARG A 101 35.53 -0.33 10.43
CA ARG A 101 36.76 -1.06 10.09
C ARG A 101 36.60 -1.90 8.83
N ALA A 102 35.49 -2.64 8.72
CA ALA A 102 35.20 -3.44 7.53
C ALA A 102 35.05 -2.56 6.27
N ALA A 103 34.37 -1.42 6.37
CA ALA A 103 34.22 -0.47 5.28
C ALA A 103 35.56 0.17 4.88
N ALA A 104 36.37 0.61 5.84
CA ALA A 104 37.67 1.25 5.58
C ALA A 104 38.63 0.32 4.81
N HIS A 105 38.67 -0.97 5.14
CA HIS A 105 39.47 -1.95 4.40
C HIS A 105 39.04 -2.14 2.94
N ARG A 106 37.79 -1.81 2.61
CA ARG A 106 37.16 -2.06 1.30
C ARG A 106 37.01 -0.80 0.45
N SER A 107 37.16 0.39 1.02
CA SER A 107 37.09 1.66 0.28
C SER A 107 38.39 1.99 -0.47
N THR A 108 39.48 1.24 -0.28
CA THR A 108 40.79 1.49 -0.90
C THR A 108 41.27 0.51 -2.00
N PRO A 109 40.48 -0.34 -2.70
CA PRO A 109 41.09 -1.50 -3.35
C PRO A 109 41.81 -1.22 -4.66
N ASN A 110 41.68 -0.04 -5.30
CA ASN A 110 42.24 0.15 -6.66
C ASN A 110 42.48 1.61 -7.11
N GLY A 111 42.79 2.53 -6.19
CA GLY A 111 43.09 3.93 -6.56
C GLY A 111 41.90 4.74 -7.09
N SER A 112 40.70 4.17 -7.09
CA SER A 112 39.45 4.92 -7.24
C SER A 112 39.19 5.77 -5.98
N GLU A 113 38.60 6.95 -6.16
CA GLU A 113 38.24 7.81 -5.04
C GLU A 113 37.43 7.04 -3.98
N PRO A 114 37.69 7.29 -2.69
CA PRO A 114 37.00 6.60 -1.61
C PRO A 114 35.50 6.85 -1.72
N ARG A 115 34.75 5.82 -2.11
CA ARG A 115 33.30 5.90 -2.20
C ARG A 115 32.69 5.66 -0.83
N ARG A 116 31.86 6.60 -0.39
CA ARG A 116 31.10 6.48 0.85
C ARG A 116 30.01 5.42 0.70
N LEU A 117 30.10 4.35 1.48
CA LEU A 117 29.12 3.27 1.50
C LEU A 117 27.90 3.69 2.31
N ARG A 118 26.70 3.52 1.76
CA ARG A 118 25.45 3.76 2.47
C ARG A 118 24.86 2.42 2.92
N VAL A 119 24.80 2.21 4.23
CA VAL A 119 24.32 0.97 4.83
C VAL A 119 23.08 1.24 5.66
N PHE A 120 22.00 0.53 5.36
CA PHE A 120 20.70 0.62 6.01
C PHE A 120 20.43 -0.65 6.81
N LEU A 121 20.33 -0.50 8.13
CA LEU A 121 20.03 -1.57 9.07
C LEU A 121 18.54 -1.58 9.35
N CYS A 122 17.81 -2.49 8.71
CA CYS A 122 16.35 -2.49 8.78
C CYS A 122 15.83 -2.95 10.15
N ASN A 123 16.50 -3.92 10.79
CA ASN A 123 16.12 -4.63 12.02
C ASN A 123 14.74 -5.30 12.03
N HIS A 124 13.91 -5.01 11.03
CA HIS A 124 12.59 -5.58 10.82
C HIS A 124 12.47 -6.18 9.42
N TYR A 125 11.97 -7.41 9.35
CA TYR A 125 11.86 -8.14 8.08
C TYR A 125 10.94 -7.45 7.07
N GLY A 126 9.81 -6.90 7.52
CA GLY A 126 8.87 -6.19 6.65
C GLY A 126 9.52 -5.00 5.95
N LEU A 127 10.32 -4.22 6.68
CA LEU A 127 11.02 -3.07 6.12
C LEU A 127 12.12 -3.52 5.13
N TYR A 128 12.86 -4.58 5.48
CA TYR A 128 13.82 -5.17 4.57
C TYR A 128 13.18 -5.68 3.27
N SER A 129 12.03 -6.36 3.36
CA SER A 129 11.31 -6.87 2.18
C SER A 129 10.76 -5.76 1.28
N LEU A 130 10.50 -4.57 1.83
CA LEU A 130 10.06 -3.41 1.06
C LEU A 130 11.15 -2.89 0.12
N PHE A 131 12.41 -2.88 0.58
CA PHE A 131 13.55 -2.38 -0.20
C PHE A 131 14.27 -3.46 -1.01
N CYS A 132 14.25 -4.71 -0.54
CA CYS A 132 14.87 -5.88 -1.19
C CYS A 132 13.80 -6.97 -1.44
N PRO A 133 12.80 -6.78 -2.31
CA PRO A 133 11.74 -7.77 -2.51
C PRO A 133 12.27 -9.10 -3.08
N THR A 134 13.20 -9.04 -4.02
CA THR A 134 13.84 -10.19 -4.68
C THR A 134 14.81 -10.92 -3.76
N SER A 135 15.58 -10.18 -2.96
CA SER A 135 16.57 -10.69 -2.00
C SER A 135 16.03 -10.79 -0.56
N SER A 136 14.71 -10.81 -0.38
CA SER A 136 14.06 -10.79 0.94
C SER A 136 14.44 -11.97 1.83
N ARG A 137 15.11 -13.01 1.31
CA ARG A 137 15.54 -14.20 2.06
C ARG A 137 17.03 -14.18 2.42
N GLU A 138 17.76 -13.15 1.98
CA GLU A 138 19.19 -12.99 2.22
C GLU A 138 19.45 -12.23 3.53
N PHE A 139 20.70 -12.24 3.99
CA PHE A 139 21.11 -11.49 5.19
C PHE A 139 21.27 -9.99 4.92
N GLY A 140 21.61 -9.66 3.68
CA GLY A 140 21.80 -8.31 3.20
C GLY A 140 21.85 -8.31 1.67
N CYS A 141 21.41 -7.21 1.06
CA CYS A 141 21.39 -7.03 -0.38
C CYS A 141 21.89 -5.62 -0.73
N ARG A 142 22.60 -5.49 -1.86
CA ARG A 142 22.92 -4.19 -2.45
C ARG A 142 21.88 -3.87 -3.51
N SER A 143 21.27 -2.69 -3.41
CA SER A 143 20.33 -2.21 -4.41
C SER A 143 21.08 -1.80 -5.67
N LEU A 144 20.76 -2.42 -6.79
CA LEU A 144 21.35 -2.09 -8.10
C LEU A 144 21.02 -0.67 -8.57
N LEU A 145 19.90 -0.11 -8.12
CA LEU A 145 19.42 1.21 -8.55
C LEU A 145 20.09 2.35 -7.78
N THR A 146 20.27 2.17 -6.46
CA THR A 146 20.69 3.25 -5.55
C THR A 146 22.07 3.05 -4.97
N ASP A 147 22.65 1.86 -5.18
CA ASP A 147 23.91 1.43 -4.57
C ASP A 147 23.88 1.35 -3.05
N ASN A 148 22.69 1.45 -2.45
CA ASN A 148 22.48 1.33 -1.02
C ASN A 148 22.55 -0.15 -0.61
N ILE A 149 23.22 -0.43 0.50
CA ILE A 149 23.28 -1.76 1.10
C ILE A 149 22.22 -1.84 2.18
N PHE A 150 21.33 -2.82 2.11
CA PHE A 150 20.31 -3.07 3.12
C PHE A 150 20.65 -4.36 3.85
N LEU A 151 20.63 -4.35 5.18
CA LEU A 151 20.81 -5.52 6.03
C LEU A 151 19.49 -5.85 6.74
N ALA A 152 19.13 -7.13 6.76
CA ALA A 152 17.81 -7.59 7.18
C ALA A 152 17.55 -7.36 8.69
N ARG A 153 18.25 -8.11 9.54
CA ARG A 153 18.23 -7.91 10.99
C ARG A 153 19.64 -8.09 11.52
N VAL A 154 20.06 -7.22 12.43
CA VAL A 154 21.39 -7.30 13.04
C VAL A 154 21.23 -7.51 14.53
N ASP A 155 21.86 -8.56 15.04
CA ASP A 155 22.12 -8.71 16.47
C ASP A 155 23.43 -7.99 16.78
N SER A 156 23.30 -6.82 17.39
CA SER A 156 24.42 -5.98 17.74
C SER A 156 25.30 -6.55 18.87
N ALA A 157 24.74 -7.41 19.73
CA ALA A 157 25.49 -8.05 20.80
C ALA A 157 26.36 -9.18 20.26
N GLY A 158 25.79 -10.03 19.39
CA GLY A 158 26.50 -11.14 18.76
C GLY A 158 27.39 -10.73 17.56
N LYS A 159 27.22 -9.51 17.02
CA LYS A 159 27.78 -9.09 15.72
C LYS A 159 27.34 -10.00 14.56
N LEU A 160 26.09 -10.44 14.62
CA LEU A 160 25.52 -11.39 13.68
C LEU A 160 24.43 -10.71 12.86
N ALA A 161 24.39 -11.03 11.56
CA ALA A 161 23.22 -10.79 10.75
C ALA A 161 22.28 -11.98 10.88
N LEU A 162 20.99 -11.68 11.08
CA LEU A 162 19.93 -12.65 11.23
C LEU A 162 19.05 -12.66 9.98
N ARG A 163 18.75 -13.84 9.46
CA ARG A 163 17.75 -14.04 8.40
C ARG A 163 16.44 -14.56 8.98
N ASN A 164 15.34 -14.26 8.30
CA ASN A 164 14.01 -14.76 8.67
C ASN A 164 13.75 -16.16 8.11
N ARG A 165 14.50 -17.16 8.59
CA ARG A 165 14.28 -18.59 8.31
C ARG A 165 14.31 -19.38 9.62
N PRO A 166 14.03 -20.71 9.63
CA PRO A 166 14.16 -21.53 10.83
C PRO A 166 15.51 -22.26 10.95
N GLN A 167 16.26 -22.44 9.85
CA GLN A 167 17.53 -23.16 9.82
C GLN A 167 18.67 -22.22 9.40
N ALA A 168 19.88 -22.35 9.97
CA ALA A 168 21.09 -21.56 9.67
C ALA A 168 20.83 -20.04 9.55
N ASN A 169 20.26 -19.47 10.61
CA ASN A 169 19.72 -18.11 10.60
C ASN A 169 20.71 -16.99 10.87
N GLN A 170 21.98 -17.32 11.01
CA GLN A 170 22.99 -16.41 11.52
C GLN A 170 24.21 -16.44 10.61
N ALA A 171 24.76 -15.29 10.34
CA ALA A 171 26.04 -15.13 9.67
C ALA A 171 26.82 -14.00 10.35
N PRO A 172 28.17 -14.07 10.40
CA PRO A 172 28.97 -12.94 10.84
C PRO A 172 28.65 -11.70 10.00
N LEU A 173 28.45 -10.57 10.67
CA LEU A 173 28.04 -9.33 9.99
C LEU A 173 29.06 -8.87 8.93
N GLU A 174 30.34 -9.03 9.23
CA GLU A 174 31.45 -8.71 8.31
C GLU A 174 31.37 -9.55 7.03
N ALA A 175 31.12 -10.86 7.16
CA ALA A 175 30.99 -11.76 6.01
C ALA A 175 29.78 -11.41 5.13
N VAL A 176 28.69 -10.94 5.74
CA VAL A 176 27.50 -10.48 5.02
C VAL A 176 27.77 -9.19 4.27
N LEU A 177 28.47 -8.24 4.91
CA LEU A 177 28.86 -7.00 4.27
C LEU A 177 29.82 -7.27 3.10
N ASP A 178 30.81 -8.13 3.30
CA ASP A 178 31.74 -8.57 2.25
C ASP A 178 31.01 -9.18 1.06
N ARG A 179 30.04 -10.06 1.30
CA ARG A 179 29.22 -10.65 0.24
C ARG A 179 28.37 -9.60 -0.49
N ALA A 180 27.78 -8.65 0.24
CA ALA A 180 26.97 -7.59 -0.36
C ALA A 180 27.82 -6.63 -1.21
N LEU A 181 29.08 -6.42 -0.83
CA LEU A 181 30.05 -5.64 -1.60
C LEU A 181 30.59 -6.41 -2.81
N ALA A 182 30.84 -7.71 -2.68
CA ALA A 182 31.40 -8.56 -3.73
C ALA A 182 30.43 -8.86 -4.88
N GLY A 183 29.11 -8.73 -4.69
CA GLY A 183 28.11 -8.91 -5.75
C GLY A 183 28.13 -7.85 -6.88
N GLN A 184 29.28 -7.21 -7.13
CA GLN A 184 29.51 -6.26 -8.22
C GLN A 184 30.01 -6.91 -9.53
N GLU A 185 30.33 -8.21 -9.51
CA GLU A 185 30.85 -8.95 -10.67
C GLU A 185 29.76 -9.74 -11.42
#